data_AF-A0ABD2BI05-F1
#
_entry.id   AF-A0ABD2BI05-F1
#
_cell.length_a   1.000
_cell.length_b   1.000
_cell.length_c   1.000
_cell.angle_alpha   90.00
_cell.angle_beta   90.00
_cell.angle_gamma   90.00
#
_symmetry.space_group_name_H-M   'P 1'
#
loop_
_entity.id
_entity.type
_entity.pdbx_description
1 polymer ?
#
loop_
_entity_poly.entity_id
_entity_poly.type
_entity_poly.pdbx_seq_one_letter_code
_entity_poly.pdbx_strand_id
1 'polypeptide(L)' 'MVEPNVPLADALPNMKCHITGTIQSNRKFIPNEIKTPKVVKNETVVYRCKDILLLAWRDK' A
#
# COMPACT_ATOMS: atom_id res chain seq x y z
N MET A 1 -0.01 -18.76 -0.94
CA MET A 1 -0.23 -17.55 -0.11
C MET A 1 -0.72 -16.47 -1.06
N VAL A 2 -1.85 -15.80 -0.78
CA VAL A 2 -2.39 -14.76 -1.68
C VAL A 2 -1.58 -13.48 -1.46
N GLU A 3 -1.02 -12.92 -2.53
CA GLU A 3 -0.25 -11.68 -2.44
C GLU A 3 -1.19 -10.47 -2.21
N PRO A 4 -0.91 -9.61 -1.22
CA PRO A 4 -1.67 -8.39 -1.01
C PRO A 4 -1.62 -7.47 -2.25
N ASN A 5 -2.75 -6.88 -2.61
CA ASN A 5 -2.84 -5.87 -3.65
C ASN A 5 -4.04 -4.95 -3.39
N VAL A 6 -4.04 -3.76 -3.99
CA VAL A 6 -5.06 -2.72 -3.73
C VAL A 6 -6.47 -3.17 -4.13
N PRO A 7 -6.73 -3.75 -5.32
CA PRO A 7 -8.08 -4.23 -5.66
C PRO A 7 -8.63 -5.30 -4.70
N LEU A 8 -7.77 -6.22 -4.24
CA LEU A 8 -8.16 -7.23 -3.27
C LEU A 8 -8.53 -6.58 -1.92
N ALA A 9 -7.73 -5.61 -1.45
CA ALA A 9 -8.02 -4.87 -0.24
C ALA A 9 -9.32 -4.04 -0.33
N ASP A 10 -9.72 -3.58 -1.52
CA ASP A 10 -11.00 -2.88 -1.75
C ASP A 10 -12.20 -3.84 -1.71
N ALA A 11 -12.02 -5.10 -2.12
CA ALA A 11 -13.10 -6.09 -2.21
C ALA A 11 -13.37 -6.83 -0.89
N LEU A 12 -12.34 -7.12 -0.10
CA LEU A 12 -12.44 -7.91 1.13
C LEU A 12 -13.36 -7.35 2.24
N PRO A 13 -13.53 -6.03 2.41
CA PRO A 13 -14.47 -5.48 3.38
C PRO A 13 -15.91 -5.96 3.19
N ASN A 14 -16.34 -6.23 1.94
CA ASN A 14 -17.66 -6.78 1.64
C ASN A 14 -17.86 -8.19 2.23
N MET A 15 -16.76 -8.91 2.47
CA MET A 15 -16.75 -10.23 3.11
C MET A 15 -16.39 -10.16 4.60
N LYS A 16 -16.30 -8.94 5.18
CA LYS A 16 -15.80 -8.69 6.54
C LYS A 16 -14.37 -9.20 6.77
N CYS A 17 -13.57 -9.24 5.72
CA CYS A 17 -12.17 -9.68 5.75
C CYS A 17 -11.23 -8.48 5.63
N HIS A 18 -10.04 -8.60 6.21
CA HIS A 18 -8.99 -7.59 6.14
C HIS A 18 -7.69 -8.25 5.68
N ILE A 19 -6.84 -7.49 4.99
CA ILE A 19 -5.53 -7.95 4.57
C ILE A 19 -4.48 -6.92 4.96
N THR A 20 -3.33 -7.40 5.43
CA THR A 20 -2.17 -6.57 5.73
C THR A 20 -0.94 -7.30 5.23
N GLY A 21 -0.01 -6.57 4.62
CA GLY A 21 1.24 -7.13 4.16
C GLY A 21 1.98 -6.16 3.27
N THR A 22 3.16 -6.58 2.83
CA THR A 22 4.02 -5.80 1.94
C THR A 22 3.62 -6.02 0.49
N ILE A 23 3.66 -4.95 -0.30
CA ILE A 23 3.43 -5.00 -1.76
C ILE A 23 4.64 -4.45 -2.50
N GLN A 24 4.86 -4.92 -3.72
CA GLN A 24 5.91 -4.38 -4.57
C GLN A 24 5.51 -3.00 -5.11
N SER A 25 6.44 -2.05 -5.11
CA SER A 25 6.20 -0.65 -5.53
C SER A 25 5.86 -0.49 -7.01
N ASN A 26 6.16 -1.49 -7.85
CA ASN A 26 5.85 -1.53 -9.27
C ASN A 26 4.42 -2.01 -9.59
N ARG A 27 3.62 -2.37 -8.58
CA ARG A 27 2.23 -2.82 -8.80
C ARG A 27 1.34 -1.68 -9.30
N LYS A 28 0.37 -2.05 -10.12
CA LYS A 28 -0.73 -1.16 -10.54
C LYS A 28 -1.51 -0.70 -9.29
N PHE A 29 -2.15 0.47 -9.41
CA PHE A 29 -2.98 1.08 -8.34
C PHE A 29 -2.22 1.60 -7.12
N ILE A 30 -0.88 1.55 -7.12
CA ILE A 30 -0.06 2.28 -6.15
C ILE A 30 0.05 3.75 -6.60
N PRO A 31 -0.36 4.73 -5.76
CA PRO A 31 -0.22 6.15 -6.04
C PRO A 31 1.23 6.55 -6.32
N ASN A 32 1.45 7.50 -7.22
CA ASN A 32 2.81 7.93 -7.58
C ASN A 32 3.48 8.72 -6.46
N GLU A 33 2.71 9.20 -5.49
CA GLU A 33 3.13 9.93 -4.29
C GLU A 33 3.92 9.04 -3.34
N ILE A 34 3.57 7.75 -3.26
CA ILE A 34 4.20 6.79 -2.34
C ILE A 34 5.25 5.91 -3.02
N LYS A 35 5.49 6.08 -4.32
CA LYS A 35 6.51 5.33 -5.04
C LYS A 35 7.91 5.80 -4.66
N THR A 36 8.83 4.83 -4.67
CA THR A 36 10.20 4.88 -4.14
C THR A 36 11.06 6.10 -4.51
N PRO A 37 10.96 6.77 -5.68
CA PRO A 37 11.80 7.96 -5.91
C PRO A 37 11.43 9.17 -5.03
N LYS A 38 10.27 9.18 -4.38
CA LYS A 38 9.81 10.33 -3.58
C LYS A 38 9.97 10.18 -2.07
N VAL A 39 10.22 8.96 -1.56
CA VAL A 39 10.34 8.73 -0.12
C VAL A 39 11.77 9.05 0.31
N VAL A 40 11.94 10.11 1.10
CA VAL A 40 13.24 10.53 1.64
C VAL A 40 13.69 9.51 2.71
N LYS A 41 15.01 9.42 2.94
CA LYS A 41 15.56 8.56 3.99
C LYS A 41 14.98 8.96 5.37
N ASN A 42 14.61 7.96 6.16
CA ASN A 42 13.91 8.10 7.46
C ASN A 42 12.54 8.77 7.38
N GLU A 43 11.99 8.97 6.17
CA GLU A 43 10.64 9.44 5.98
C GLU A 43 9.67 8.27 5.89
N THR A 44 8.50 8.45 6.49
CA THR A 44 7.35 7.57 6.30
C THR A 44 6.26 8.36 5.59
N VAL A 45 5.88 7.90 4.40
CA VAL A 45 4.77 8.46 3.63
C VAL A 45 3.57 7.55 3.83
N VAL A 46 2.47 8.17 4.24
CA VAL A 46 1.19 7.50 4.44
C VAL A 46 0.21 8.02 3.42
N TYR A 47 -0.47 7.11 2.74
CA TYR A 47 -1.55 7.43 1.82
C TYR A 47 -2.79 6.63 2.18
N ARG A 48 -3.92 7.32 2.31
CA ARG A 48 -5.21 6.71 2.57
C ARG A 48 -6.11 6.91 1.37
N CYS A 49 -6.70 5.83 0.87
CA CYS A 49 -7.78 5.86 -0.11
C CYS A 49 -8.91 4.97 0.39
N LYS A 50 -10.07 5.57 0.66
CA LYS A 50 -11.19 4.91 1.35
C LYS A 50 -10.71 4.25 2.67
N ASP A 51 -10.92 2.94 2.78
CA ASP A 51 -10.55 2.09 3.92
C ASP A 51 -9.19 1.39 3.72
N ILE A 52 -8.47 1.71 2.64
CA ILE A 52 -7.14 1.17 2.37
C ILE A 52 -6.08 2.18 2.85
N LEU A 53 -5.17 1.68 3.68
CA LEU A 53 -3.98 2.40 4.11
C LEU A 53 -2.75 1.84 3.39
N LEU A 54 -2.01 2.70 2.70
CA LEU A 54 -0.72 2.39 2.10
C LEU A 54 0.36 3.16 2.85
N LEU A 55 1.42 2.46 3.23
CA LEU A 55 2.57 3.03 3.95
C LEU A 55 3.83 2.68 3.18
N ALA A 56 4.65 3.70 2.92
CA ALA A 56 5.96 3.56 2.31
C ALA A 56 6.99 4.25 3.21
N TRP A 57 8.12 3.59 3.47
CA TRP A 57 9.20 4.14 4.26
C TRP A 57 10.54 3.76 3.64
N ARG A 58 11.56 4.57 3.89
CA ARG A 58 12.92 4.30 3.44
C ARG A 58 13.89 4.29 4.63
N ASP A 59 14.35 3.10 4.98
CA ASP A 59 15.30 2.89 6.08
C ASP A 59 16.74 3.29 5.71
N LYS A 60 17.20 2.92 4.50
CA LYS A 60 18.58 3.19 4.02
C LYS A 60 18.66 4.19 2.87
#